data_AF-A0A9P5NFW7-F1
#
_entry.id   AF-A0A9P5NFW7-F1
#
_cell.length_a   1.000
_cell.length_b   1.000
_cell.length_c   1.000
_cell.angle_alpha   90.00
_cell.angle_beta   90.00
_cell.angle_gamma   90.00
#
_symmetry.space_group_name_H-M   'P 1'
#
loop_
_entity.id
_entity.type
_entity.pdbx_description
1 polymer ?
#
loop_
_entity_poly.entity_id
_entity_poly.type
_entity_poly.pdbx_seq_one_letter_code
_entity_poly.pdbx_strand_id
1 'polypeptide(L)'
;MATIFTCFALKRSRAEIDACPSYADYNLEQILTSLLPNDTRVWNAWRKIVLDVLLSRKDPSYFVDAVDDDPKLADLRNDQRTLLRTLLLDAKAGYLKYQEYAKGDVDKQCIISSARSVSDEKI
;
A
#
# COMPACT_ATOMS: atom_id res chain seq x y z
N MET A 1 -2.84 -16.03 7.85
CA MET A 1 -2.89 -14.58 8.16
C MET A 1 -2.05 -13.70 7.22
N ALA A 2 -1.57 -14.22 6.08
CA ALA A 2 -0.89 -13.44 5.04
C ALA A 2 -1.87 -12.84 3.99
N THR A 3 -3.14 -13.23 4.03
CA THR A 3 -4.12 -13.02 2.94
C THR A 3 -4.78 -11.64 2.92
N ILE A 4 -4.78 -10.90 4.03
CA ILE A 4 -5.44 -9.58 4.12
C ILE A 4 -4.58 -8.47 3.49
N PHE A 5 -3.26 -8.65 3.42
CA PHE A 5 -2.33 -7.62 2.92
C PHE A 5 -2.08 -7.68 1.42
N THR A 6 -2.36 -8.81 0.78
CA THR A 6 -2.36 -8.94 -0.70
C THR A 6 -3.32 -7.95 -1.38
N CYS A 7 -4.32 -7.43 -0.67
CA CYS A 7 -5.26 -6.44 -1.19
C CYS A 7 -4.68 -5.01 -1.30
N PHE A 8 -3.54 -4.70 -0.67
CA PHE A 8 -2.92 -3.37 -0.72
C PHE A 8 -1.94 -3.14 -1.89
N ALA A 9 -1.89 -4.07 -2.84
CA ALA A 9 -1.08 -3.99 -4.06
C ALA A 9 -1.58 -2.93 -5.08
N LEU A 10 -2.05 -1.78 -4.60
CA LEU A 10 -2.63 -0.72 -5.42
C LEU A 10 -2.00 0.61 -5.02
N LYS A 11 -0.70 0.73 -5.33
CA LYS A 11 -0.17 1.99 -5.83
C LYS A 11 -0.02 1.87 -7.34
N ARG A 12 -1.16 1.84 -8.04
CA ARG A 12 -1.17 2.03 -9.49
C ARG A 12 -0.70 3.45 -9.77
N SER A 13 0.17 3.61 -10.75
CA SER A 13 0.63 4.92 -11.19
C SER A 13 -0.57 5.79 -11.61
N ARG A 14 -0.42 7.11 -11.54
CA ARG A 14 -1.48 8.04 -11.99
C ARG A 14 -1.90 7.74 -13.44
N ALA A 15 -0.94 7.38 -14.28
CA ALA A 15 -1.16 6.95 -15.66
C ALA A 15 -2.04 5.69 -15.78
N GLU A 16 -1.86 4.68 -14.92
CA GLU A 16 -2.72 3.48 -14.90
C GLU A 16 -4.16 3.77 -14.46
N ILE A 17 -4.33 4.71 -13.52
CA ILE A 17 -5.65 5.16 -13.06
C ILE A 17 -6.35 5.95 -14.17
N ASP A 18 -5.64 6.86 -14.83
CA ASP A 18 -6.19 7.69 -15.91
C ASP A 18 -6.49 6.85 -17.18
N ALA A 19 -5.76 5.74 -17.41
CA ALA A 19 -5.97 4.84 -18.54
C ALA A 19 -7.16 3.88 -18.38
N CYS A 20 -7.67 3.67 -17.15
CA CYS A 20 -8.76 2.74 -16.91
C CYS A 20 -9.74 3.30 -15.85
N PRO A 21 -10.86 3.93 -16.28
CA PRO A 21 -11.80 4.62 -15.41
C PRO A 21 -12.43 3.77 -14.30
N SER A 22 -12.46 2.45 -14.45
CA SER A 22 -12.94 1.52 -13.39
C SER A 22 -12.06 1.53 -12.13
N TYR A 23 -10.87 2.14 -12.19
CA TYR A 23 -10.00 2.36 -11.03
C TYR A 23 -10.17 3.75 -10.39
N ALA A 24 -11.01 4.62 -10.94
CA ALA A 24 -11.30 5.93 -10.34
C ALA A 24 -12.08 5.82 -9.02
N ASP A 25 -12.81 4.71 -8.82
CA ASP A 25 -13.55 4.40 -7.57
C ASP A 25 -12.63 3.87 -6.45
N TYR A 26 -11.31 3.88 -6.66
CA TYR A 26 -10.35 3.28 -5.74
C TYR A 26 -10.07 4.17 -4.52
N ASN A 27 -10.92 4.07 -3.51
CA ASN A 27 -10.75 4.75 -2.23
C ASN A 27 -10.01 3.86 -1.22
N LEU A 28 -8.70 4.10 -1.08
CA LEU A 28 -7.81 3.39 -0.14
C LEU A 28 -8.32 3.42 1.31
N GLU A 29 -8.90 4.53 1.75
CA GLU A 29 -9.42 4.69 3.11
C GLU A 29 -10.66 3.80 3.33
N GLN A 30 -11.57 3.73 2.36
CA GLN A 30 -12.71 2.83 2.43
C GLN A 30 -12.30 1.36 2.44
N ILE A 31 -11.28 1.00 1.66
CA ILE A 31 -10.76 -0.38 1.62
C ILE A 31 -10.12 -0.77 2.95
N LEU A 32 -9.29 0.10 3.52
CA LEU A 32 -8.71 -0.12 4.86
C LEU A 32 -9.78 -0.24 5.95
N THR A 33 -10.84 0.56 5.83
CA THR A 33 -11.95 0.56 6.79
C THR A 33 -12.81 -0.71 6.67
N SER A 34 -13.05 -1.20 5.44
CA SER A 34 -13.87 -2.40 5.21
C SER A 34 -13.15 -3.70 5.55
N LEU A 35 -11.82 -3.76 5.37
CA LEU A 35 -11.03 -4.94 5.71
C LEU A 35 -11.01 -5.22 7.22
N LEU A 36 -11.05 -4.17 8.03
CA LEU A 36 -10.97 -4.26 9.48
C LEU A 36 -11.91 -3.24 10.11
N PRO A 37 -13.21 -3.58 10.31
CA PRO A 37 -14.20 -2.64 10.84
C PRO A 37 -14.00 -2.32 12.34
N ASN A 38 -12.96 -2.87 12.97
CA ASN A 38 -12.64 -2.61 14.36
C ASN A 38 -12.29 -1.14 14.56
N ASP A 39 -13.07 -0.46 15.38
CA ASP A 39 -12.82 0.89 15.83
C ASP A 39 -12.09 0.87 17.18
N THR A 40 -10.83 0.43 17.14
CA THR A 40 -9.94 0.55 18.29
C THR A 40 -8.80 1.47 17.96
N ARG A 41 -8.22 2.05 19.01
CA ARG A 41 -7.11 2.99 18.89
C ARG A 41 -5.91 2.42 18.12
N VAL A 42 -5.58 1.15 18.34
CA VAL A 42 -4.50 0.45 17.61
C VAL A 42 -4.82 0.35 16.12
N TRP A 43 -6.06 -0.02 15.78
CA TRP A 43 -6.48 -0.13 14.38
C TRP A 43 -6.55 1.22 13.67
N ASN A 44 -7.01 2.26 14.36
CA ASN A 44 -7.02 3.64 13.84
C ASN A 44 -5.60 4.14 13.56
N ALA A 45 -4.66 3.89 14.49
CA ALA A 45 -3.25 4.22 14.31
C ALA A 45 -2.64 3.45 13.12
N TRP A 46 -2.87 2.14 13.07
CA TRP A 46 -2.39 1.29 11.99
C TRP A 46 -2.90 1.77 10.62
N ARG A 47 -4.22 2.00 10.47
CA ARG A 47 -4.82 2.49 9.21
C ARG A 47 -4.18 3.79 8.75
N LYS A 48 -4.04 4.74 9.68
CA LYS A 48 -3.45 6.05 9.39
C LYS A 48 -2.01 5.93 8.89
N ILE A 49 -1.17 5.16 9.60
CA ILE A 49 0.24 4.99 9.24
C ILE A 49 0.36 4.32 7.86
N VAL A 50 -0.43 3.28 7.60
CA VAL A 50 -0.48 2.61 6.30
C VAL A 50 -0.89 3.58 5.20
N LEU A 51 -1.94 4.38 5.41
CA LEU A 51 -2.37 5.40 4.45
C LEU A 51 -1.27 6.42 4.16
N ASP A 52 -0.61 6.93 5.19
CA ASP A 52 0.42 7.95 5.03
C ASP A 52 1.62 7.43 4.21
N VAL A 53 1.98 6.16 4.35
CA VAL A 53 3.02 5.55 3.50
C VAL A 53 2.50 5.27 2.08
N LEU A 54 1.32 4.69 1.93
CA LEU A 54 0.74 4.38 0.60
C LEU A 54 0.54 5.64 -0.25
N LEU A 55 0.07 6.72 0.36
CA LEU A 55 -0.11 8.04 -0.25
C LEU A 55 1.21 8.82 -0.37
N SER A 56 2.35 8.23 0.00
CA SER A 56 3.69 8.83 -0.09
C SER A 56 3.84 10.13 0.70
N ARG A 57 3.04 10.30 1.76
CA ARG A 57 3.17 11.40 2.73
C ARG A 57 4.32 11.13 3.71
N LYS A 58 4.69 9.86 3.88
CA LYS A 58 5.78 9.38 4.73
C LYS A 58 6.63 8.33 4.00
N ASP A 59 7.90 8.25 4.39
CA ASP A 59 8.84 7.24 3.90
C ASP A 59 8.47 5.83 4.43
N PRO A 60 8.78 4.73 3.71
CA PRO A 60 8.56 3.37 4.21
C PRO A 60 9.26 3.02 5.52
N SER A 61 10.30 3.76 5.95
CA SER A 61 10.87 3.61 7.30
C SER A 61 9.84 3.86 8.40
N TYR A 62 8.83 4.69 8.11
CA TYR A 62 7.79 5.07 9.06
C TYR A 62 6.98 3.88 9.58
N PHE A 63 6.91 2.75 8.86
CA PHE A 63 6.32 1.52 9.41
C PHE A 63 7.02 1.01 10.69
N VAL A 64 8.32 1.30 10.85
CA VAL A 64 9.11 0.91 12.02
C VAL A 64 9.08 2.02 13.07
N ASP A 65 9.30 3.25 12.62
CA ASP A 65 9.58 4.39 13.50
C ASP A 65 8.31 4.95 14.15
N ALA A 66 7.14 4.78 13.52
CA ALA A 66 5.89 5.44 13.95
C ALA A 66 5.49 5.15 15.39
N VAL A 67 5.73 3.93 15.90
CA VAL A 67 5.32 3.54 17.26
C VAL A 67 6.11 4.28 18.35
N ASP A 68 7.34 4.67 18.04
CA ASP A 68 8.24 5.30 19.00
C ASP A 68 8.29 6.83 18.81
N ASP A 69 8.10 7.32 17.59
CA ASP A 69 8.24 8.74 17.24
C ASP A 69 6.92 9.54 17.26
N ASP A 70 5.74 8.90 17.19
CA ASP A 70 4.46 9.62 17.20
C ASP A 70 4.00 9.90 18.65
N PRO A 71 3.96 11.18 19.09
CA PRO A 71 3.52 11.54 20.43
C PRO A 71 2.08 11.09 20.75
N LYS A 72 1.24 10.89 19.73
CA LYS A 72 -0.16 10.45 19.88
C LYS A 72 -0.28 8.97 20.24
N LEU A 73 0.82 8.23 20.17
CA LEU A 73 0.91 6.81 20.51
C LEU A 73 1.64 6.56 21.84
N ALA A 74 2.13 7.62 22.50
CA ALA A 74 2.94 7.53 23.72
C ALA A 74 2.23 6.84 24.89
N ASP A 75 0.91 7.03 24.97
CA ASP A 75 0.00 6.49 26.00
C ASP A 75 -0.65 5.16 25.59
N LEU A 76 -0.24 4.53 24.49
CA LEU A 76 -0.58 3.14 24.23
C LEU A 76 0.05 2.24 25.29
N ARG A 77 -0.74 1.30 25.81
CA ARG A 77 -0.23 0.26 26.69
C ARG A 77 0.79 -0.62 25.97
N ASN A 78 1.64 -1.30 26.73
CA ASN A 78 2.71 -2.10 26.14
C ASN A 78 2.20 -3.24 25.22
N ASP A 79 1.08 -3.88 25.58
CA ASP A 79 0.40 -4.88 24.75
C ASP A 79 -0.08 -4.28 23.41
N GLN A 80 -0.65 -3.07 23.47
CA GLN A 80 -1.13 -2.34 22.29
C GLN A 80 0.03 -1.89 21.38
N ARG A 81 1.15 -1.44 21.97
CA ARG A 81 2.37 -1.07 21.22
C ARG A 81 2.96 -2.29 20.51
N THR A 82 3.08 -3.42 21.19
CA THR A 82 3.56 -4.67 20.59
C THR A 82 2.66 -5.10 19.45
N LEU A 83 1.33 -5.10 19.66
CA LEU A 83 0.36 -5.43 18.62
C LEU A 83 0.50 -4.50 17.41
N LEU A 84 0.54 -3.18 17.62
CA LEU A 84 0.69 -2.20 16.55
C LEU A 84 1.98 -2.41 15.77
N ARG A 85 3.11 -2.62 16.45
CA ARG A 85 4.41 -2.87 15.82
C ARG A 85 4.37 -4.12 14.93
N THR A 86 3.79 -5.22 15.40
CA THR A 86 3.61 -6.44 14.59
C THR A 86 2.80 -6.15 13.33
N LEU A 87 1.65 -5.49 13.47
CA LEU A 87 0.77 -5.16 12.34
C LEU A 87 1.44 -4.25 11.29
N LEU A 88 2.30 -3.32 11.74
CA LEU A 88 3.04 -2.43 10.84
C LEU A 88 4.21 -3.14 10.15
N LEU A 89 4.88 -4.08 10.81
CA LEU A 89 5.91 -4.91 10.19
C LEU A 89 5.32 -5.82 9.11
N ASP A 90 4.15 -6.40 9.36
CA ASP A 90 3.41 -7.17 8.35
C ASP A 90 3.03 -6.29 7.16
N ALA A 91 2.57 -5.05 7.42
CA ALA A 91 2.27 -4.07 6.38
C ALA A 91 3.50 -3.70 5.55
N LYS A 92 4.65 -3.47 6.20
CA LYS A 92 5.92 -3.17 5.54
C LYS A 92 6.34 -4.31 4.62
N ALA A 93 6.26 -5.56 5.09
CA ALA A 93 6.61 -6.72 4.30
C ALA A 93 5.75 -6.81 3.04
N GLY A 94 4.43 -6.62 3.18
CA GLY A 94 3.50 -6.55 2.04
C GLY A 94 3.83 -5.43 1.06
N TYR A 95 4.11 -4.22 1.58
CA TYR A 95 4.48 -3.07 0.77
C TYR A 95 5.76 -3.29 -0.03
N LEU A 96 6.82 -3.82 0.60
CA LEU A 96 8.09 -4.09 -0.08
C LEU A 96 7.93 -5.15 -1.18
N LYS A 97 7.20 -6.23 -0.89
CA LYS A 97 6.89 -7.26 -1.89
C LYS A 97 6.11 -6.71 -3.08
N TYR A 98 5.16 -5.82 -2.81
CA TYR A 98 4.44 -5.11 -3.87
C TYR A 98 5.37 -4.23 -4.69
N GLN A 99 6.26 -3.45 -4.06
CA GLN A 99 7.21 -2.63 -4.80
C GLN A 99 8.16 -3.47 -5.66
N GLU A 100 8.63 -4.62 -5.18
CA GLU A 100 9.42 -5.57 -5.96
C GLU A 100 8.64 -6.05 -7.20
N TYR A 101 7.38 -6.46 -7.02
CA TYR A 101 6.51 -6.91 -8.10
C TYR A 101 6.23 -5.79 -9.11
N ALA A 102 5.84 -4.60 -8.64
CA ALA A 102 5.52 -3.46 -9.48
C ALA A 102 6.73 -2.99 -10.30
N LYS A 103 7.94 -3.02 -9.72
CA LYS A 103 9.18 -2.77 -10.47
C LYS A 103 9.43 -3.81 -11.55
N GLY A 104 9.13 -5.09 -11.28
CA GLY A 104 9.28 -6.18 -12.24
C GLY A 104 8.24 -6.21 -13.38
N ASP A 105 7.06 -5.62 -13.18
CA ASP A 105 5.97 -5.55 -14.18
C ASP A 105 6.11 -4.34 -15.13
N VAL A 106 6.66 -3.22 -14.66
CA VAL A 106 6.94 -2.04 -15.52
C VAL A 106 7.90 -2.41 -16.68
N ASP A 107 8.87 -3.30 -16.42
CA ASP A 107 9.80 -3.76 -17.45
C ASP A 107 9.16 -4.68 -18.49
N LYS A 108 8.06 -5.38 -18.17
CA LYS A 108 7.44 -6.34 -19.10
C LYS A 108 6.34 -5.72 -19.96
N GLN A 109 5.58 -4.76 -19.43
CA GLN A 109 4.49 -4.13 -20.18
C GLN A 109 4.98 -3.11 -21.22
N CYS A 110 6.11 -2.43 -20.99
CA CYS A 110 6.69 -1.49 -21.97
C CYS A 110 7.33 -2.21 -23.19
N ILE A 111 7.82 -3.43 -23.01
CA ILE A 111 8.37 -4.25 -24.10
C ILE A 111 7.24 -4.76 -25.01
N ILE A 112 6.08 -5.12 -24.46
CA ILE A 112 4.96 -5.66 -25.24
C ILE A 112 4.22 -4.55 -26.01
N SER A 113 4.10 -3.33 -25.46
CA SER A 113 3.53 -2.18 -26.19
C SER A 113 4.46 -1.65 -27.30
N SER A 114 5.77 -1.73 -27.10
CA SER A 114 6.75 -1.37 -28.13
C SER A 114 6.82 -2.42 -29.26
N ALA A 115 6.55 -3.70 -28.97
CA ALA A 115 6.55 -4.76 -29.97
C ALA A 115 5.28 -4.77 -30.86
N ARG A 116 4.12 -4.34 -30.34
CA ARG A 116 2.88 -4.23 -31.13
C ARG A 116 2.89 -3.07 -32.13
N SER A 117 3.53 -1.96 -31.80
CA SER A 117 3.56 -0.77 -32.65
C SER A 117 4.42 -0.92 -33.92
N VAL A 118 5.28 -1.94 -33.98
CA VAL A 118 6.16 -2.20 -35.14
C VAL A 118 5.52 -3.17 -36.16
N SER A 119 4.39 -3.80 -35.83
CA SER A 119 3.76 -4.82 -36.67
C SER A 119 2.64 -4.31 -37.58
N ASP A 120 2.17 -3.07 -37.41
CA ASP A 120 1.03 -2.51 -38.16
C ASP A 120 1.43 -1.58 -39.33
N GLU A 121 2.71 -1.54 -39.72
CA GLU A 121 3.20 -0.65 -40.79
C GLU A 121 3.79 -1.41 -41.99
N LYS A 122 3.23 -2.59 -42.33
CA LYS A 122 3.44 -3.26 -43.62
C LYS A 122 2.19 -3.99 -44.10
N ILE A 123 1.28 -3.26 -44.76
CA ILE A 123 0.44 -3.78 -45.84
C ILE A 123 0.50 -2.78 -46.99
#